data_AF-A0A9D4CXN0-F1
#
_entry.id   AF-A0A9D4CXN0-F1
#
_cell.length_a   1.000
_cell.length_b   1.000
_cell.length_c   1.000
_cell.angle_alpha   90.00
_cell.angle_beta   90.00
_cell.angle_gamma   90.00
#
_symmetry.space_group_name_H-M   'P 1'
#
loop_
_entity.id
_entity.type
_entity.pdbx_description
1 polymer ?
#
loop_
_entity_poly.entity_id
_entity_poly.type
_entity_poly.pdbx_seq_one_letter_code
_entity_poly.pdbx_strand_id
1 'polypeptide(L)'
;MPRKQWKVQLYCPHPGCDRQELASAGINHKVRQVVDIDGFYNLACDNLECMKCRRRVLSWSHAILSQLDIGHRVQFPCILTAKHACDMSNVLLLRNRGLGNSCSQIRNKVDEQHHEAWLRQNARYLTDCEGFIDASQSGLLVNVLIADPPERAPLPRHRWFMNIYIQDVFQRLDEIKASITSVSGRILKMDSTNQVVKKLAGRPDKTALWCTNVENENEQILNSVMTTSEGHGLTKMLVRIVKRYKNADIPPPEILYLDRDCCGASTLQDVLKPSDWKHTVVRLDIWHCMRRIATGCSTDSHALYSTFMGLMSNCIFIWYEEDFQRFLQSKKNELTKQGIHYNSDEDVVKTLSRYELALHCRRKTRGVPETTRLLRELIQTFSGEKGRDTLGVPLINSSRMKGIWEAQERHIACIQDPPGISLYNRTGSTKKGGIDQLQMCSWINVVGKFPFAPEPVYSR
;
A
#
# COMPACT_ATOMS: atom_id res chain seq x y z
N MET A 1 -38.06 1.83 0.90
CA MET A 1 -37.37 1.83 -0.43
C MET A 1 -38.40 2.04 -1.52
N PRO A 2 -38.20 2.99 -2.47
CA PRO A 2 -39.20 3.38 -3.47
C PRO A 2 -39.45 2.36 -4.61
N ARG A 3 -39.67 1.07 -4.31
CA ARG A 3 -39.82 0.00 -5.31
C ARG A 3 -40.79 0.32 -6.45
N LYS A 4 -41.97 0.83 -6.09
CA LYS A 4 -43.04 1.15 -7.04
C LYS A 4 -42.63 2.30 -7.96
N GLN A 5 -41.97 3.32 -7.42
CA GLN A 5 -41.49 4.47 -8.17
C GLN A 5 -40.37 4.07 -9.14
N TRP A 6 -39.44 3.23 -8.68
CA TRP A 6 -38.34 2.73 -9.51
C TRP A 6 -38.74 1.60 -10.46
N LYS A 7 -39.97 1.07 -10.34
CA LYS A 7 -40.49 -0.07 -11.10
C LYS A 7 -39.55 -1.29 -11.06
N VAL A 8 -38.91 -1.52 -9.92
CA VAL A 8 -37.95 -2.62 -9.72
C VAL A 8 -38.62 -3.87 -9.17
N GLN A 9 -38.35 -5.00 -9.82
CA GLN A 9 -38.71 -6.33 -9.34
C GLN A 9 -37.55 -6.88 -8.51
N LEU A 10 -37.86 -7.37 -7.31
CA LEU A 10 -36.87 -7.89 -6.39
C LEU A 10 -37.19 -9.33 -6.05
N TYR A 11 -36.16 -10.14 -6.06
CA TYR A 11 -36.25 -11.58 -5.97
C TYR A 11 -35.68 -12.08 -4.64
N CYS A 12 -36.24 -13.18 -4.14
CA CYS A 12 -35.79 -13.79 -2.91
C CYS A 12 -34.33 -14.26 -3.03
N PRO A 13 -33.42 -13.81 -2.14
CA PRO A 13 -32.01 -14.21 -2.20
C PRO A 13 -31.73 -15.59 -1.60
N HIS A 14 -32.75 -16.27 -1.05
CA HIS A 14 -32.58 -17.56 -0.39
C HIS A 14 -32.50 -18.72 -1.41
N PRO A 15 -31.62 -19.72 -1.20
CA PRO A 15 -31.55 -20.91 -2.04
C PRO A 15 -32.90 -21.64 -2.14
N GLY A 16 -33.18 -22.24 -3.29
CA GLY A 16 -34.42 -23.01 -3.54
C GLY A 16 -35.67 -22.16 -3.77
N CYS A 17 -35.54 -20.83 -3.86
CA CYS A 17 -36.66 -19.93 -4.11
C CYS A 17 -36.88 -19.56 -5.59
N ASP A 18 -36.07 -20.06 -6.53
CA ASP A 18 -36.23 -19.91 -7.99
C ASP A 18 -36.58 -18.49 -8.47
N ARG A 19 -35.91 -17.47 -7.92
CA ARG A 19 -36.22 -16.05 -8.18
C ARG A 19 -37.69 -15.72 -7.94
N GLN A 20 -38.27 -16.23 -6.87
CA GLN A 20 -39.59 -15.82 -6.39
C GLN A 20 -39.58 -14.31 -6.11
N GLU A 21 -40.50 -13.56 -6.70
CA GLU A 21 -40.65 -12.14 -6.43
C GLU A 21 -41.07 -11.91 -4.98
N LEU A 22 -40.43 -10.92 -4.36
CA LEU A 22 -40.70 -10.49 -2.99
C LEU A 22 -41.89 -9.55 -2.95
N ALA A 23 -42.77 -9.76 -1.98
CA ALA A 23 -43.86 -8.85 -1.64
C ALA A 23 -43.44 -7.87 -0.54
N SER A 24 -44.11 -6.71 -0.43
CA SER A 24 -43.94 -5.82 0.72
C SER A 24 -44.60 -6.43 1.95
N ALA A 25 -43.92 -6.37 3.09
CA ALA A 25 -44.39 -6.91 4.37
C ALA A 25 -44.36 -5.85 5.50
N GLY A 26 -44.58 -4.58 5.12
CA GLY A 26 -44.63 -3.44 6.05
C GLY A 26 -43.26 -2.99 6.57
N ILE A 27 -43.27 -2.03 7.49
CA ILE A 27 -42.07 -1.47 8.11
C ILE A 27 -41.50 -2.45 9.13
N ASN A 28 -40.17 -2.55 9.21
CA ASN A 28 -39.53 -3.35 10.24
C ASN A 28 -39.72 -2.71 11.62
N HIS A 29 -40.14 -3.51 12.59
CA HIS A 29 -40.33 -3.10 13.98
C HIS A 29 -39.03 -2.62 14.67
N LYS A 30 -37.86 -2.98 14.13
CA LYS A 30 -36.56 -2.52 14.62
C LYS A 30 -36.06 -1.35 13.79
N VAL A 31 -35.97 -0.20 14.45
CA VAL A 31 -35.20 0.95 13.97
C VAL A 31 -33.72 0.68 14.24
N ARG A 32 -32.86 1.05 13.29
CA ARG A 32 -31.40 0.96 13.44
C ARG A 32 -30.83 2.33 13.73
N GLN A 33 -29.93 2.37 14.70
CA GLN A 33 -29.11 3.54 14.94
C GLN A 33 -27.96 3.54 13.93
N VAL A 34 -27.87 4.59 13.14
CA VAL A 34 -26.82 4.80 12.14
C VAL A 34 -25.73 5.65 12.77
N VAL A 35 -24.49 5.16 12.71
CA VAL A 35 -23.30 5.90 13.16
C VAL A 35 -22.91 6.87 12.06
N ASP A 36 -23.06 8.16 12.33
CA ASP A 36 -22.60 9.25 11.47
C ASP A 36 -21.30 9.89 12.04
N ILE A 37 -20.77 10.92 11.40
CA ILE A 37 -19.51 11.57 11.77
C ILE A 37 -19.60 12.20 13.16
N ASP A 38 -20.69 12.89 13.48
CA ASP A 38 -20.85 13.71 14.69
C ASP A 38 -22.01 13.27 15.60
N GLY A 39 -22.73 12.21 15.22
CA GLY A 39 -23.75 11.63 16.09
C GLY A 39 -24.40 10.38 15.53
N PHE A 40 -25.68 10.25 15.84
CA PHE A 40 -26.49 9.12 15.41
C PHE A 40 -27.84 9.59 14.86
N TYR A 41 -28.31 8.91 13.83
CA TYR A 41 -29.69 9.05 13.35
C TYR A 41 -30.37 7.68 13.25
N ASN A 42 -31.70 7.71 13.23
CA ASN A 42 -32.52 6.51 13.23
C ASN A 42 -32.97 6.15 11.81
N LEU A 43 -32.76 4.90 11.42
CA LEU A 43 -33.17 4.36 10.14
C LEU A 43 -34.26 3.29 10.32
N ALA A 44 -35.44 3.57 9.77
CA ALA A 44 -36.50 2.58 9.59
C ALA A 44 -36.40 1.97 8.17
N CYS A 45 -36.63 0.67 8.05
CA CYS A 45 -36.49 -0.06 6.79
C CYS A 45 -37.71 -0.97 6.56
N ASP A 46 -38.16 -1.08 5.32
CA ASP A 46 -39.28 -1.98 4.98
C ASP A 46 -38.82 -3.44 4.97
N ASN A 47 -39.67 -4.34 5.43
CA ASN A 47 -39.55 -5.77 5.23
C ASN A 47 -40.11 -6.16 3.86
N LEU A 48 -39.40 -7.08 3.23
CA LEU A 48 -39.83 -7.79 2.05
C LEU A 48 -40.03 -9.25 2.42
N GLU A 49 -41.08 -9.90 1.93
CA GLU A 49 -41.38 -11.30 2.23
C GLU A 49 -41.42 -12.14 0.96
N CYS A 50 -40.81 -13.32 1.02
CA CYS A 50 -40.90 -14.31 -0.04
C CYS A 50 -42.15 -15.16 0.15
N MET A 51 -43.04 -15.20 -0.85
CA MET A 51 -44.28 -15.98 -0.77
C MET A 51 -44.05 -17.50 -0.79
N LYS A 52 -42.90 -17.96 -1.30
CA LYS A 52 -42.52 -19.39 -1.35
C LYS A 52 -41.94 -19.88 -0.02
N CYS A 53 -40.90 -19.22 0.51
CA CYS A 53 -40.23 -19.67 1.75
C CYS A 53 -40.68 -18.95 3.02
N ARG A 54 -41.58 -17.96 2.92
CA ARG A 54 -42.11 -17.13 4.02
C ARG A 54 -41.07 -16.36 4.82
N ARG A 55 -39.81 -16.33 4.38
CA ARG A 55 -38.74 -15.57 5.03
C ARG A 55 -38.83 -14.09 4.68
N ARG A 56 -38.58 -13.27 5.69
CA ARG A 56 -38.47 -11.82 5.56
C ARG A 56 -37.02 -11.40 5.34
N VAL A 57 -36.82 -10.43 4.47
CA VAL A 57 -35.54 -9.79 4.19
C VAL A 57 -35.72 -8.28 4.23
N LEU A 58 -34.70 -7.58 4.72
CA LEU A 58 -34.75 -6.12 4.78
C LEU A 58 -34.56 -5.55 3.38
N SER A 59 -35.37 -4.56 3.02
CA SER A 59 -35.29 -3.88 1.72
C SER A 59 -33.94 -3.20 1.48
N TRP A 60 -33.18 -2.88 2.54
CA TRP A 60 -31.84 -2.28 2.48
C TRP A 60 -30.72 -3.30 2.73
N SER A 61 -31.03 -4.61 2.79
CA SER A 61 -29.98 -5.62 2.92
C SER A 61 -29.15 -5.69 1.64
N HIS A 62 -27.86 -6.03 1.78
CA HIS A 62 -26.96 -6.12 0.62
C HIS A 62 -27.50 -7.04 -0.48
N ALA A 63 -28.10 -8.17 -0.13
CA ALA A 63 -28.67 -9.12 -1.08
C ALA A 63 -29.87 -8.58 -1.88
N ILE A 64 -30.50 -7.50 -1.41
CA ILE A 64 -31.54 -6.77 -2.13
C ILE A 64 -30.93 -5.65 -2.94
N LEU A 65 -30.05 -4.85 -2.32
CA LEU A 65 -29.40 -3.73 -3.00
C LEU A 65 -28.57 -4.19 -4.20
N SER A 66 -27.93 -5.37 -4.14
CA SER A 66 -27.15 -5.94 -5.25
C SER A 66 -27.98 -6.29 -6.49
N GLN A 67 -29.32 -6.32 -6.39
CA GLN A 67 -30.22 -6.54 -7.52
C GLN A 67 -30.57 -5.24 -8.27
N LEU A 68 -30.23 -4.08 -7.69
CA LEU A 68 -30.47 -2.77 -8.29
C LEU A 68 -29.29 -2.36 -9.18
N ASP A 69 -29.57 -1.53 -10.19
CA ASP A 69 -28.52 -0.85 -10.94
C ASP A 69 -27.72 0.13 -10.05
N ILE A 70 -26.55 0.55 -10.56
CA ILE A 70 -25.61 1.38 -9.81
C ILE A 70 -26.26 2.71 -9.40
N GLY A 71 -27.06 3.32 -10.27
CA GLY A 71 -27.69 4.63 -10.03
C GLY A 71 -28.68 4.61 -8.88
N HIS A 72 -29.41 3.52 -8.68
CA HIS A 72 -30.26 3.34 -7.51
C HIS A 72 -29.49 2.90 -6.27
N ARG A 73 -28.46 2.04 -6.41
CA ARG A 73 -27.62 1.60 -5.28
C ARG A 73 -26.93 2.76 -4.55
N VAL A 74 -26.47 3.78 -5.28
CA VAL A 74 -25.78 4.93 -4.66
C VAL A 74 -26.69 5.86 -3.86
N GLN A 75 -28.02 5.71 -3.97
CA GLN A 75 -28.98 6.48 -3.17
C GLN A 75 -29.13 5.97 -1.74
N PHE A 76 -28.46 4.87 -1.37
CA PHE A 76 -28.50 4.30 -0.02
C PHE A 76 -27.28 4.78 0.79
N PRO A 77 -27.45 5.68 1.77
CA PRO A 77 -26.35 6.39 2.41
C PRO A 77 -25.67 5.60 3.54
N CYS A 78 -25.97 4.31 3.73
CA CYS A 78 -25.37 3.55 4.82
C CYS A 78 -25.19 2.05 4.53
N ILE A 79 -24.26 1.45 5.27
CA ILE A 79 -24.02 0.00 5.30
C ILE A 79 -24.62 -0.58 6.58
N LEU A 80 -25.53 -1.56 6.42
CA LEU A 80 -26.33 -2.08 7.52
C LEU A 80 -25.69 -3.34 8.10
N THR A 81 -25.52 -3.37 9.42
CA THR A 81 -25.09 -4.55 10.17
C THR A 81 -26.22 -5.07 11.06
N ALA A 82 -25.94 -6.12 11.85
CA ALA A 82 -26.96 -6.75 12.69
C ALA A 82 -27.62 -5.79 13.69
N LYS A 83 -26.81 -4.90 14.33
CA LYS A 83 -27.27 -3.98 15.39
C LYS A 83 -27.30 -2.51 14.97
N HIS A 84 -26.30 -2.07 14.21
CA HIS A 84 -26.12 -0.67 13.80
C HIS A 84 -26.04 -0.56 12.29
N ALA A 85 -26.13 0.65 11.74
CA ALA A 85 -25.65 0.95 10.39
C ALA A 85 -24.51 1.97 10.47
N CYS A 86 -23.71 2.06 9.41
CA CYS A 86 -22.64 3.03 9.30
C CYS A 86 -22.93 3.94 8.11
N ASP A 87 -22.95 5.25 8.34
CA ASP A 87 -23.10 6.23 7.28
C ASP A 87 -21.94 6.15 6.28
N MET A 88 -22.22 6.41 5.01
CA MET A 88 -21.22 6.39 3.96
C MET A 88 -20.10 7.40 4.18
N SER A 89 -20.35 8.49 4.90
CA SER A 89 -19.33 9.46 5.27
C SER A 89 -18.22 8.82 6.13
N ASN A 90 -18.59 7.97 7.09
CA ASN A 90 -17.65 7.16 7.86
C ASN A 90 -16.98 6.07 7.01
N VAL A 91 -17.71 5.45 6.09
CA VAL A 91 -17.16 4.44 5.16
C VAL A 91 -16.09 5.05 4.26
N LEU A 92 -16.29 6.27 3.78
CA LEU A 92 -15.31 6.99 2.95
C LEU A 92 -14.00 7.25 3.71
N LEU A 93 -14.08 7.57 5.01
CA LEU A 93 -12.88 7.66 5.87
C LEU A 93 -12.17 6.30 5.98
N LEU A 94 -12.92 5.20 6.07
CA LEU A 94 -12.36 3.83 6.10
C LEU A 94 -11.66 3.42 4.80
N ARG A 95 -12.06 3.99 3.65
CA ARG A 95 -11.43 3.70 2.35
C ARG A 95 -10.02 4.28 2.23
N ASN A 96 -9.73 5.39 2.91
CA ASN A 96 -8.41 6.02 2.87
C ASN A 96 -7.41 5.30 3.81
N ARG A 97 -6.86 4.17 3.34
CA ARG A 97 -5.93 3.33 4.09
C ARG A 97 -4.47 3.75 3.88
N GLY A 98 -4.12 4.90 4.42
CA GLY A 98 -2.73 5.35 4.57
C GLY A 98 -2.06 4.86 5.86
N LEU A 99 -0.76 5.05 5.98
CA LEU A 99 -0.04 4.93 7.26
C LEU A 99 -0.72 5.86 8.29
N GLY A 100 -1.13 5.31 9.43
CA GLY A 100 -1.85 6.05 10.49
C GLY A 100 -3.38 5.98 10.41
N ASN A 101 -3.99 5.49 9.32
CA ASN A 101 -5.46 5.40 9.19
C ASN A 101 -6.00 3.99 9.50
N SER A 102 -5.87 3.55 10.75
CA SER A 102 -6.45 2.29 11.23
C SER A 102 -7.94 2.44 11.59
N CYS A 103 -8.71 1.34 11.62
CA CYS A 103 -10.09 1.38 12.10
C CYS A 103 -10.20 1.85 13.56
N SER A 104 -9.15 1.63 14.38
CA SER A 104 -9.07 2.19 15.73
C SER A 104 -8.89 3.69 15.72
N GLN A 105 -8.03 4.21 14.84
CA GLN A 105 -7.82 5.65 14.67
C GLN A 105 -9.07 6.34 14.14
N ILE A 106 -9.76 5.74 13.17
CA ILE A 106 -11.02 6.27 12.66
C ILE A 106 -12.10 6.27 13.75
N ARG A 107 -12.23 5.18 14.52
CA ARG A 107 -13.14 5.16 15.68
C ARG A 107 -12.85 6.30 16.64
N ASN A 108 -11.58 6.52 17.01
CA ASN A 108 -11.23 7.58 17.95
C ASN A 108 -11.55 8.97 17.40
N LYS A 109 -11.33 9.21 16.10
CA LYS A 109 -11.73 10.47 15.45
C LYS A 109 -13.24 10.69 15.50
N VAL A 110 -14.04 9.66 15.22
CA VAL A 110 -15.50 9.73 15.29
C VAL A 110 -15.96 9.92 16.74
N ASP A 111 -15.30 9.27 17.70
CA ASP A 111 -15.60 9.43 19.14
C ASP A 111 -15.37 10.87 19.62
N GLU A 112 -14.29 11.48 19.17
CA GLU A 112 -13.99 12.90 19.45
C GLU A 112 -15.05 13.82 18.84
N GLN A 113 -15.45 13.58 17.58
CA GLN A 113 -16.50 14.37 16.92
C GLN A 113 -17.85 14.22 17.63
N HIS A 114 -18.22 13.00 18.04
CA HIS A 114 -19.43 12.75 18.83
C HIS A 114 -19.38 13.43 20.19
N HIS A 115 -18.21 13.44 20.83
CA HIS A 115 -18.01 14.11 22.12
C HIS A 115 -18.21 15.61 22.01
N GLU A 116 -17.55 16.24 21.04
CA GLU A 116 -17.65 17.67 20.77
C GLU A 116 -19.09 18.08 20.41
N ALA A 117 -19.78 17.31 19.56
CA ALA A 117 -21.17 17.57 19.21
C ALA A 117 -22.11 17.46 20.42
N TRP A 118 -21.90 16.45 21.26
CA TRP A 118 -22.66 16.27 22.51
C TRP A 118 -22.42 17.42 23.49
N LEU A 119 -21.17 17.86 23.68
CA LEU A 119 -20.84 19.01 24.54
C LEU A 119 -21.53 20.29 24.05
N ARG A 120 -21.50 20.56 22.74
CA ARG A 120 -22.20 21.72 22.15
C ARG A 120 -23.71 21.65 22.38
N GLN A 121 -24.31 20.48 22.22
CA GLN A 121 -25.75 20.31 22.44
C GLN A 121 -26.13 20.47 23.92
N ASN A 122 -25.31 19.96 24.84
CA ASN A 122 -25.50 20.15 26.27
C ASN A 122 -25.37 21.61 26.67
N ALA A 123 -24.36 22.31 26.17
CA ALA A 123 -24.19 23.73 26.44
C ALA A 123 -25.44 24.51 26.02
N ARG A 124 -25.96 24.26 24.80
CA ARG A 124 -27.20 24.87 24.33
C ARG A 124 -28.39 24.55 25.22
N TYR A 125 -28.59 23.27 25.55
CA TYR A 125 -29.68 22.83 26.42
C TYR A 125 -29.63 23.53 27.78
N LEU A 126 -28.46 23.61 28.40
CA LEU A 126 -28.28 24.26 29.70
C LEU A 126 -28.54 25.78 29.61
N THR A 127 -28.06 26.45 28.55
CA THR A 127 -28.37 27.86 28.31
C THR A 127 -29.87 28.10 28.11
N ASP A 128 -30.55 27.24 27.35
CA ASP A 128 -32.00 27.35 27.17
C ASP A 128 -32.74 27.12 28.51
N CYS A 129 -32.26 26.17 29.33
CA CYS A 129 -32.80 25.88 30.67
C CYS A 129 -32.66 27.06 31.63
N GLU A 130 -31.56 27.81 31.59
CA GLU A 130 -31.37 29.03 32.41
C GLU A 130 -32.52 30.03 32.19
N GLY A 131 -32.94 30.24 30.95
CA GLY A 131 -34.08 31.11 30.65
C GLY A 131 -35.39 30.66 31.30
N PHE A 132 -35.64 29.34 31.36
CA PHE A 132 -36.81 28.79 32.06
C PHE A 132 -36.69 28.92 33.59
N ILE A 133 -35.48 28.78 34.14
CA ILE A 133 -35.21 28.97 35.56
C ILE A 133 -35.49 30.44 35.93
N ASP A 134 -34.96 31.39 35.18
CA ASP A 134 -35.14 32.83 35.43
C ASP A 134 -36.61 33.25 35.31
N ALA A 135 -37.33 32.72 34.32
CA ALA A 135 -38.76 32.92 34.17
C ALA A 135 -39.56 32.33 35.35
N SER A 136 -39.10 31.22 35.94
CA SER A 136 -39.72 30.67 37.14
C SER A 136 -39.43 31.52 38.37
N GLN A 137 -38.19 31.99 38.54
CA GLN A 137 -37.78 32.86 39.65
C GLN A 137 -38.50 34.20 39.65
N SER A 138 -38.79 34.75 38.45
CA SER A 138 -39.59 35.97 38.28
C SER A 138 -41.10 35.76 38.41
N GLY A 139 -41.56 34.53 38.69
CA GLY A 139 -42.96 34.19 38.89
C GLY A 139 -43.79 34.03 37.61
N LEU A 140 -43.15 34.05 36.43
CA LEU A 140 -43.82 33.86 35.13
C LEU A 140 -44.16 32.38 34.86
N LEU A 141 -43.37 31.45 35.39
CA LEU A 141 -43.59 30.00 35.26
C LEU A 141 -43.63 29.31 36.63
N VAL A 142 -44.52 28.33 36.78
CA VAL A 142 -44.69 27.54 38.03
C VAL A 142 -44.35 26.07 37.77
N ASN A 143 -43.64 25.44 38.71
CA ASN A 143 -43.23 24.03 38.66
C ASN A 143 -42.34 23.64 37.46
N VAL A 144 -41.30 24.42 37.19
CA VAL A 144 -40.30 24.07 36.17
C VAL A 144 -39.45 22.89 36.66
N LEU A 145 -39.54 21.76 35.95
CA LEU A 145 -38.70 20.58 36.15
C LEU A 145 -37.74 20.46 34.97
N ILE A 146 -36.44 20.62 35.24
CA ILE A 146 -35.38 20.46 34.24
C ILE A 146 -34.73 19.10 34.47
N ALA A 147 -34.73 18.28 33.42
CA ALA A 147 -34.04 17.00 33.44
C ALA A 147 -32.53 17.20 33.20
N ASP A 148 -31.71 16.30 33.74
CA ASP A 148 -30.29 16.28 33.39
C ASP A 148 -30.10 15.96 31.90
N PRO A 149 -29.07 16.53 31.24
CA PRO A 149 -28.78 16.19 29.86
C PRO A 149 -28.51 14.69 29.71
N PRO A 150 -28.94 14.07 28.59
CA PRO A 150 -28.77 12.63 28.39
C PRO A 150 -27.28 12.25 28.30
N GLU A 151 -26.94 11.09 28.84
CA GLU A 151 -25.59 10.52 28.68
C GLU A 151 -25.25 10.29 27.19
N ARG A 152 -23.98 10.48 26.85
CA ARG A 152 -23.49 10.25 25.48
C ARG A 152 -23.60 8.79 25.10
N ALA A 153 -24.23 8.50 23.97
CA ALA A 153 -24.32 7.15 23.44
C ALA A 153 -22.93 6.58 23.06
N PRO A 154 -22.57 5.35 23.46
CA PRO A 154 -21.26 4.78 23.18
C PRO A 154 -21.13 4.31 21.73
N LEU A 155 -19.98 4.60 21.12
CA LEU A 155 -19.66 4.11 19.79
C LEU A 155 -19.31 2.62 19.76
N PRO A 156 -19.63 1.90 18.66
CA PRO A 156 -19.15 0.55 18.43
C PRO A 156 -17.61 0.43 18.52
N ARG A 157 -17.11 -0.75 18.88
CA ARG A 157 -15.66 -1.04 18.94
C ARG A 157 -15.03 -1.04 17.55
N HIS A 158 -13.71 -0.85 17.46
CA HIS A 158 -12.97 -0.83 16.18
C HIS A 158 -13.20 -2.08 15.30
N ARG A 159 -13.47 -3.26 15.90
CA ARG A 159 -13.82 -4.49 15.17
C ARG A 159 -15.10 -4.35 14.35
N TRP A 160 -16.05 -3.54 14.82
CA TRP A 160 -17.26 -3.22 14.07
C TRP A 160 -16.95 -2.39 12.83
N PHE A 161 -16.11 -1.36 12.94
CA PHE A 161 -15.62 -0.59 11.79
C PHE A 161 -14.84 -1.46 10.78
N MET A 162 -14.06 -2.45 11.26
CA MET A 162 -13.43 -3.43 10.35
C MET A 162 -14.47 -4.25 9.58
N ASN A 163 -15.55 -4.69 10.23
CA ASN A 163 -16.63 -5.42 9.57
C ASN A 163 -17.34 -4.53 8.52
N ILE A 164 -17.61 -3.26 8.85
CA ILE A 164 -18.15 -2.29 7.89
C ILE A 164 -17.25 -2.16 6.66
N TYR A 165 -15.94 -2.00 6.85
CA TYR A 165 -14.99 -1.89 5.76
C TYR A 165 -14.98 -3.15 4.88
N ILE A 166 -14.99 -4.34 5.51
CA ILE A 166 -15.05 -5.61 4.77
C ILE A 166 -16.35 -5.67 3.93
N GLN A 167 -17.49 -5.27 4.50
CA GLN A 167 -18.76 -5.24 3.76
C GLN A 167 -18.73 -4.23 2.61
N ASP A 168 -18.15 -3.04 2.80
CA ASP A 168 -17.93 -2.06 1.72
C ASP A 168 -17.09 -2.64 0.58
N VAL A 169 -16.00 -3.34 0.91
CA VAL A 169 -15.14 -4.00 -0.07
C VAL A 169 -15.90 -5.08 -0.82
N PHE A 170 -16.71 -5.90 -0.14
CA PHE A 170 -17.54 -6.92 -0.80
C PHE A 170 -18.59 -6.31 -1.73
N GLN A 171 -19.20 -5.18 -1.34
CA GLN A 171 -20.16 -4.46 -2.17
C GLN A 171 -19.56 -3.94 -3.46
N ARG A 172 -18.26 -3.64 -3.46
CA ARG A 172 -17.52 -3.09 -4.59
C ARG A 172 -16.51 -4.04 -5.20
N LEU A 173 -16.65 -5.33 -4.90
CA LEU A 173 -15.63 -6.32 -5.23
C LEU A 173 -15.37 -6.39 -6.73
N ASP A 174 -16.42 -6.29 -7.54
CA ASP A 174 -16.30 -6.36 -8.99
C ASP A 174 -15.67 -5.09 -9.56
N GLU A 175 -15.96 -3.90 -9.02
CA GLU A 175 -15.28 -2.67 -9.45
C GLU A 175 -13.81 -2.66 -9.04
N ILE A 176 -13.48 -3.17 -7.83
CA ILE A 176 -12.10 -3.31 -7.37
C ILE A 176 -11.34 -4.31 -8.25
N LYS A 177 -11.95 -5.47 -8.56
CA LYS A 177 -11.36 -6.45 -9.48
C LYS A 177 -11.16 -5.83 -10.86
N ALA A 178 -12.16 -5.15 -11.41
CA ALA A 178 -12.08 -4.48 -12.69
C ALA A 178 -10.91 -3.50 -12.70
N SER A 179 -10.83 -2.63 -11.69
CA SER A 179 -9.75 -1.66 -11.50
C SER A 179 -8.36 -2.31 -11.48
N ILE A 180 -8.16 -3.38 -10.69
CA ILE A 180 -6.91 -4.14 -10.66
C ILE A 180 -6.63 -4.81 -12.02
N THR A 181 -7.66 -5.35 -12.67
CA THR A 181 -7.50 -6.05 -13.95
C THR A 181 -7.25 -5.11 -15.14
N SER A 182 -7.56 -3.82 -15.01
CA SER A 182 -7.23 -2.78 -15.99
C SER A 182 -5.84 -2.17 -15.81
N VAL A 183 -5.14 -2.48 -14.71
CA VAL A 183 -3.75 -2.03 -14.53
C VAL A 183 -2.80 -2.78 -15.44
N SER A 184 -1.91 -2.05 -16.09
CA SER A 184 -0.77 -2.50 -16.89
C SER A 184 0.45 -1.62 -16.60
N GLY A 185 1.61 -1.95 -17.17
CA GLY A 185 2.84 -1.21 -16.97
C GLY A 185 3.94 -1.65 -17.93
N ARG A 186 4.91 -0.76 -18.17
CA ARG A 186 6.08 -1.06 -19.00
C ARG A 186 7.15 -1.81 -18.21
N ILE A 187 7.22 -1.63 -16.89
CA ILE A 187 8.18 -2.33 -16.02
C ILE A 187 7.39 -3.01 -14.93
N LEU A 188 7.56 -4.32 -14.81
CA LEU A 188 6.88 -5.13 -13.80
C LEU A 188 7.85 -5.65 -12.75
N LYS A 189 7.39 -5.71 -11.51
CA LYS A 189 8.02 -6.45 -10.40
C LYS A 189 7.18 -7.66 -10.06
N MET A 190 7.81 -8.80 -9.78
CA MET A 190 7.16 -9.92 -9.12
C MET A 190 7.87 -10.21 -7.78
N ASP A 191 7.23 -9.84 -6.69
CA ASP A 191 7.77 -9.89 -5.32
C ASP A 191 6.98 -10.88 -4.46
N SER A 192 7.69 -11.76 -3.75
CA SER A 192 7.10 -12.78 -2.87
C SER A 192 7.41 -12.50 -1.40
N THR A 193 6.35 -12.43 -0.58
CA THR A 193 6.46 -12.19 0.86
C THR A 193 5.70 -13.22 1.69
N ASN A 194 6.28 -13.62 2.82
CA ASN A 194 5.61 -14.46 3.82
C ASN A 194 4.96 -13.64 4.95
N GLN A 195 5.10 -12.31 4.95
CA GLN A 195 4.63 -11.49 6.08
C GLN A 195 3.11 -11.34 6.12
N VAL A 196 2.47 -11.25 4.95
CA VAL A 196 1.02 -11.10 4.83
C VAL A 196 0.31 -12.37 5.30
N VAL A 197 0.84 -13.54 4.92
CA VAL A 197 0.20 -14.82 5.26
C VAL A 197 0.22 -15.12 6.76
N LYS A 198 1.22 -14.61 7.51
CA LYS A 198 1.30 -14.73 8.97
C LYS A 198 0.15 -14.03 9.70
N LYS A 199 -0.59 -13.16 9.01
CA LYS A 199 -1.74 -12.43 9.55
C LYS A 199 -3.08 -13.04 9.13
N LEU A 200 -3.07 -14.12 8.34
CA LEU A 200 -4.29 -14.82 7.95
C LEU A 200 -4.86 -15.58 9.15
N ALA A 201 -6.18 -15.70 9.18
CA ALA A 201 -6.92 -16.43 10.21
C ALA A 201 -7.96 -17.35 9.55
N GLY A 202 -8.42 -18.35 10.28
CA GLY A 202 -9.40 -19.33 9.79
C GLY A 202 -8.77 -20.38 8.87
N ARG A 203 -9.54 -20.96 7.94
CA ARG A 203 -9.09 -22.05 7.05
C ARG A 203 -7.80 -21.78 6.25
N PRO A 204 -7.49 -20.54 5.81
CA PRO A 204 -6.22 -20.25 5.14
C PRO A 204 -4.99 -20.30 6.05
N ASP A 205 -5.17 -20.22 7.38
CA ASP A 205 -4.10 -20.36 8.35
C ASP A 205 -3.35 -21.68 8.10
N LYS A 206 -2.02 -21.59 7.92
CA LYS A 206 -1.11 -22.71 7.61
C LYS A 206 -1.21 -23.35 6.21
N THR A 207 -2.11 -22.90 5.34
CA THR A 207 -2.19 -23.41 3.94
C THR A 207 -1.55 -22.45 2.93
N ALA A 208 -1.69 -21.15 3.12
CA ALA A 208 -0.91 -20.15 2.39
C ALA A 208 0.36 -19.79 3.16
N LEU A 209 1.53 -19.97 2.55
CA LEU A 209 2.84 -19.64 3.16
C LEU A 209 3.49 -18.41 2.51
N TRP A 210 3.05 -18.04 1.31
CA TRP A 210 3.59 -16.91 0.56
C TRP A 210 2.48 -16.14 -0.14
N CYS A 211 2.70 -14.85 -0.34
CA CYS A 211 1.91 -13.98 -1.19
C CYS A 211 2.86 -13.37 -2.22
N THR A 212 2.58 -13.60 -3.49
CA THR A 212 3.33 -13.00 -4.60
C THR A 212 2.49 -11.90 -5.24
N ASN A 213 3.04 -10.70 -5.29
CA ASN A 213 2.44 -9.54 -5.95
C ASN A 213 3.15 -9.28 -7.29
N VAL A 214 2.37 -8.90 -8.29
CA VAL A 214 2.89 -8.29 -9.52
C VAL A 214 2.50 -6.83 -9.53
N GLU A 215 3.49 -5.95 -9.58
CA GLU A 215 3.33 -4.49 -9.49
C GLU A 215 3.98 -3.81 -10.69
N ASN A 216 3.45 -2.66 -11.13
CA ASN A 216 4.05 -1.85 -12.20
C ASN A 216 5.00 -0.77 -11.67
N GLU A 217 5.56 0.02 -12.59
CA GLU A 217 6.41 1.17 -12.30
C GLU A 217 5.79 2.27 -11.43
N ASN A 218 4.46 2.24 -11.26
CA ASN A 218 3.68 3.21 -10.49
C ASN A 218 3.19 2.63 -9.14
N GLU A 219 3.76 1.51 -8.69
CA GLU A 219 3.38 0.81 -7.45
C GLU A 219 1.92 0.31 -7.45
N GLN A 220 1.32 0.14 -8.63
CA GLN A 220 -0.02 -0.40 -8.76
C GLN A 220 0.04 -1.92 -8.89
N ILE A 221 -0.77 -2.62 -8.11
CA ILE A 221 -0.86 -4.07 -8.13
C ILE A 221 -1.68 -4.53 -9.35
N LEU A 222 -1.09 -5.38 -10.18
CA LEU A 222 -1.75 -6.06 -11.30
C LEU A 222 -2.41 -7.36 -10.87
N ASN A 223 -1.77 -8.07 -9.94
CA ASN A 223 -2.24 -9.36 -9.45
C ASN A 223 -1.56 -9.71 -8.12
N SER A 224 -2.27 -10.48 -7.29
CA SER A 224 -1.74 -11.05 -6.05
C SER A 224 -2.20 -12.49 -5.95
N VAL A 225 -1.25 -13.41 -5.71
CA VAL A 225 -1.54 -14.84 -5.56
C VAL A 225 -0.93 -15.35 -4.26
N MET A 226 -1.74 -16.07 -3.48
CA MET A 226 -1.25 -16.79 -2.30
C MET A 226 -0.88 -18.22 -2.68
N THR A 227 0.28 -18.69 -2.21
CA THR A 227 0.85 -19.98 -2.58
C THR A 227 1.32 -20.75 -1.34
N THR A 228 1.39 -22.08 -1.45
CA THR A 228 1.88 -22.99 -0.39
C THR A 228 3.40 -22.94 -0.25
N SER A 229 4.13 -22.43 -1.24
CA SER A 229 5.58 -22.22 -1.20
C SER A 229 5.99 -21.11 -2.15
N GLU A 230 7.17 -20.51 -1.92
CA GLU A 230 7.71 -19.44 -2.75
C GLU A 230 7.87 -19.91 -4.20
N GLY A 231 7.32 -19.17 -5.17
CA GLY A 231 7.43 -19.52 -6.59
C GLY A 231 6.42 -20.56 -7.11
N HIS A 232 5.71 -21.27 -6.24
CA HIS A 232 4.83 -22.37 -6.67
C HIS A 232 3.54 -21.88 -7.36
N GLY A 233 3.26 -22.39 -8.56
CA GLY A 233 2.03 -22.09 -9.29
C GLY A 233 1.99 -20.72 -9.99
N LEU A 234 3.09 -19.96 -9.99
CA LEU A 234 3.16 -18.63 -10.60
C LEU A 234 3.02 -18.64 -12.13
N THR A 235 3.34 -19.75 -12.79
CA THR A 235 3.13 -19.95 -14.24
C THR A 235 1.68 -19.64 -14.65
N LYS A 236 0.68 -20.12 -13.91
CA LYS A 236 -0.74 -19.87 -14.23
C LYS A 236 -1.12 -18.40 -14.08
N MET A 237 -0.52 -17.71 -13.11
CA MET A 237 -0.69 -16.27 -12.92
C MET A 237 -0.10 -15.51 -14.10
N LEU A 238 1.14 -15.83 -14.48
CA LEU A 238 1.85 -15.15 -15.55
C LEU A 238 1.16 -15.33 -16.91
N VAL A 239 0.72 -16.56 -17.25
CA VAL A 239 -0.07 -16.83 -18.47
C VAL A 239 -1.32 -15.94 -18.55
N ARG A 240 -2.01 -15.74 -17.43
CA ARG A 240 -3.20 -14.86 -17.37
C ARG A 240 -2.85 -13.39 -17.54
N ILE A 241 -1.71 -12.94 -17.02
CA ILE A 241 -1.24 -11.55 -17.18
C ILE A 241 -0.85 -11.30 -18.64
N VAL A 242 -0.09 -12.21 -19.26
CA VAL A 242 0.25 -12.13 -20.69
C VAL A 242 -1.01 -12.03 -21.55
N LYS A 243 -2.00 -12.91 -21.30
CA LYS A 243 -3.29 -12.88 -21.99
C LYS A 243 -4.04 -11.56 -21.78
N ARG A 244 -3.96 -10.96 -20.58
CA ARG A 244 -4.58 -9.65 -20.29
C ARG A 244 -3.96 -8.55 -21.16
N TYR A 245 -2.64 -8.50 -21.29
CA TYR A 245 -1.96 -7.52 -22.15
C TYR A 245 -2.38 -7.68 -23.61
N LYS A 246 -2.36 -8.92 -24.10
CA LYS A 246 -2.81 -9.25 -25.46
C LYS A 246 -4.26 -8.83 -25.72
N ASN A 247 -5.16 -9.18 -24.81
CA ASN A 247 -6.59 -8.88 -24.96
C ASN A 247 -6.90 -7.37 -24.90
N ALA A 248 -6.08 -6.60 -24.19
CA ALA A 248 -6.24 -5.16 -24.05
C ALA A 248 -5.47 -4.37 -25.12
N ASP A 249 -4.81 -5.04 -26.07
CA ASP A 249 -3.93 -4.45 -27.08
C ASP A 249 -2.82 -3.56 -26.47
N ILE A 250 -2.29 -4.01 -25.33
CA ILE A 250 -1.21 -3.32 -24.61
C ILE A 250 0.11 -4.00 -24.95
N PRO A 251 1.16 -3.25 -25.32
CA PRO A 251 2.45 -3.83 -25.63
C PRO A 251 3.02 -4.58 -24.41
N PRO A 252 3.74 -5.70 -24.62
CA PRO A 252 4.46 -6.39 -23.56
C PRO A 252 5.32 -5.44 -22.72
N PRO A 253 5.53 -5.74 -21.42
CA PRO A 253 6.45 -4.96 -20.61
C PRO A 253 7.87 -5.07 -21.17
N GLU A 254 8.61 -3.98 -21.07
CA GLU A 254 10.01 -3.90 -21.45
C GLU A 254 10.87 -4.73 -20.49
N ILE A 255 10.53 -4.72 -19.19
CA ILE A 255 11.28 -5.43 -18.14
C ILE A 255 10.34 -6.14 -17.16
N LEU A 256 10.73 -7.34 -16.75
CA LEU A 256 10.18 -8.07 -15.60
C LEU A 256 11.28 -8.35 -14.56
N TYR A 257 11.18 -7.73 -13.40
CA TYR A 257 12.02 -8.02 -12.24
C TYR A 257 11.44 -9.16 -11.43
N LEU A 258 12.28 -10.13 -11.08
CA LEU A 258 11.92 -11.31 -10.32
C LEU A 258 12.83 -11.47 -9.10
N ASP A 259 12.30 -12.04 -8.03
CA ASP A 259 13.12 -12.39 -6.87
C ASP A 259 14.07 -13.56 -7.15
N ARG A 260 13.68 -14.48 -8.04
CA ARG A 260 14.39 -15.72 -8.40
C ARG A 260 14.20 -16.07 -9.88
N ASP A 261 14.86 -17.13 -10.34
CA ASP A 261 14.67 -17.68 -11.69
C ASP A 261 14.94 -16.67 -12.83
N CYS A 262 15.81 -15.70 -12.57
CA CYS A 262 16.16 -14.60 -13.46
C CYS A 262 16.99 -15.03 -14.69
N CYS A 263 17.68 -16.17 -14.61
CA CYS A 263 18.49 -16.74 -15.69
C CYS A 263 18.52 -18.27 -15.60
N GLY A 264 19.06 -18.91 -16.65
CA GLY A 264 19.06 -20.37 -16.80
C GLY A 264 17.72 -20.92 -17.27
N ALA A 265 17.59 -22.25 -17.26
CA ALA A 265 16.32 -22.91 -17.52
C ALA A 265 15.39 -22.70 -16.32
N SER A 266 14.26 -22.02 -16.53
CA SER A 266 13.26 -21.81 -15.48
C SER A 266 11.84 -21.89 -16.03
N THR A 267 10.92 -22.35 -15.18
CA THR A 267 9.50 -22.50 -15.53
C THR A 267 8.82 -21.19 -15.94
N LEU A 268 9.38 -20.04 -15.53
CA LEU A 268 8.90 -18.73 -15.95
C LEU A 268 9.37 -18.40 -17.37
N GLN A 269 10.62 -18.72 -17.71
CA GLN A 269 11.10 -18.57 -19.08
C GLN A 269 10.34 -19.46 -20.07
N ASP A 270 9.93 -20.66 -19.63
CA ASP A 270 9.11 -21.57 -20.45
C ASP A 270 7.71 -20.99 -20.76
N VAL A 271 7.23 -20.03 -19.96
CA VAL A 271 6.00 -19.28 -20.23
C VAL A 271 6.26 -18.07 -21.13
N LEU A 272 7.33 -17.33 -20.85
CA LEU A 272 7.62 -16.07 -21.55
C LEU A 272 8.05 -16.29 -23.00
N LYS A 273 8.97 -17.23 -23.24
CA LYS A 273 9.54 -17.52 -24.58
C LYS A 273 8.50 -17.86 -25.66
N PRO A 274 7.50 -18.74 -25.42
CA PRO A 274 6.49 -19.05 -26.43
C PRO A 274 5.37 -18.00 -26.51
N SER A 275 5.42 -16.94 -25.70
CA SER A 275 4.37 -15.93 -25.62
C SER A 275 4.73 -14.63 -26.34
N ASP A 276 3.77 -13.69 -26.38
CA ASP A 276 3.99 -12.34 -26.91
C ASP A 276 5.08 -11.57 -26.12
N TRP A 277 5.45 -12.05 -24.92
CA TRP A 277 6.49 -11.45 -24.06
C TRP A 277 7.89 -12.03 -24.31
N LYS A 278 8.13 -12.72 -25.44
CA LYS A 278 9.43 -13.32 -25.78
C LYS A 278 10.62 -12.34 -25.81
N HIS A 279 10.35 -11.05 -25.96
CA HIS A 279 11.36 -9.98 -25.97
C HIS A 279 11.42 -9.19 -24.65
N THR A 280 10.56 -9.48 -23.68
CA THR A 280 10.61 -8.86 -22.35
C THR A 280 11.92 -9.21 -21.66
N VAL A 281 12.63 -8.20 -21.18
CA VAL A 281 13.90 -8.39 -20.48
C VAL A 281 13.64 -8.87 -19.06
N VAL A 282 14.17 -10.03 -18.70
CA VAL A 282 14.10 -10.54 -17.33
C VAL A 282 15.31 -10.07 -16.53
N ARG A 283 15.07 -9.54 -15.32
CA ARG A 283 16.12 -9.10 -14.39
C ARG A 283 15.87 -9.64 -12.99
N LEU A 284 16.96 -9.80 -12.23
CA LEU A 284 16.90 -10.10 -10.81
C LEU A 284 16.63 -8.80 -10.05
N ASP A 285 15.70 -8.83 -9.11
CA ASP A 285 15.54 -7.72 -8.16
C ASP A 285 16.85 -7.52 -7.37
N ILE A 286 17.42 -6.32 -7.49
CA ILE A 286 18.75 -6.01 -6.95
C ILE A 286 18.73 -6.06 -5.42
N TRP A 287 17.62 -5.67 -4.79
CA TRP A 287 17.48 -5.76 -3.33
C TRP A 287 17.48 -7.22 -2.86
N HIS A 288 16.81 -8.11 -3.60
CA HIS A 288 16.87 -9.55 -3.37
C HIS A 288 18.27 -10.11 -3.58
N CYS A 289 18.99 -9.68 -4.61
CA CYS A 289 20.40 -10.04 -4.79
C CYS A 289 21.24 -9.64 -3.57
N MET A 290 21.10 -8.40 -3.10
CA MET A 290 21.82 -7.91 -1.92
C MET A 290 21.46 -8.71 -0.66
N ARG A 291 20.17 -8.96 -0.42
CA ARG A 291 19.73 -9.78 0.71
C ARG A 291 20.27 -11.20 0.66
N ARG A 292 20.35 -11.81 -0.54
CA ARG A 292 20.93 -13.15 -0.71
C ARG A 292 22.40 -13.17 -0.35
N ILE A 293 23.19 -12.20 -0.81
CA ILE A 293 24.60 -12.07 -0.40
C ILE A 293 24.67 -11.88 1.13
N ALA A 294 23.83 -11.01 1.69
CA ALA A 294 23.79 -10.73 3.12
C ALA A 294 23.34 -11.91 3.99
N THR A 295 22.77 -12.99 3.43
CA THR A 295 22.56 -14.24 4.20
C THR A 295 23.87 -14.87 4.67
N GLY A 296 25.02 -14.47 4.11
CA GLY A 296 26.34 -14.84 4.61
C GLY A 296 26.69 -14.16 5.94
N CYS A 297 26.03 -13.05 6.28
CA CYS A 297 26.21 -12.34 7.54
C CYS A 297 25.59 -13.09 8.72
N SER A 298 26.24 -13.08 9.88
CA SER A 298 25.86 -13.79 11.11
C SER A 298 24.42 -13.48 11.52
N THR A 299 24.02 -12.21 11.51
CA THR A 299 22.65 -11.73 11.79
C THR A 299 22.42 -10.35 11.16
N ASP A 300 21.18 -10.02 10.84
CA ASP A 300 20.76 -8.68 10.38
C ASP A 300 20.79 -7.63 11.50
N SER A 301 20.86 -8.07 12.74
CA SER A 301 20.94 -7.24 13.94
C SER A 301 22.38 -6.83 14.30
N HIS A 302 23.37 -7.26 13.51
CA HIS A 302 24.78 -6.95 13.75
C HIS A 302 25.05 -5.46 13.51
N ALA A 303 25.87 -4.82 14.36
CA ALA A 303 26.14 -3.38 14.30
C ALA A 303 26.64 -2.89 12.93
N LEU A 304 27.45 -3.71 12.25
CA LEU A 304 28.00 -3.43 10.92
C LEU A 304 27.08 -3.81 9.75
N TYR A 305 25.92 -4.43 9.98
CA TYR A 305 25.05 -4.94 8.92
C TYR A 305 24.53 -3.81 8.00
N SER A 306 24.06 -2.72 8.60
CA SER A 306 23.56 -1.55 7.86
C SER A 306 24.65 -0.92 6.99
N THR A 307 25.86 -0.78 7.54
CA THR A 307 27.06 -0.30 6.83
C THR A 307 27.40 -1.19 5.65
N PHE A 308 27.44 -2.51 5.87
CA PHE A 308 27.71 -3.49 4.81
C PHE A 308 26.68 -3.42 3.68
N MET A 309 25.38 -3.35 4.01
CA MET A 309 24.30 -3.20 3.02
C MET A 309 24.43 -1.89 2.22
N GLY A 310 24.77 -0.79 2.89
CA GLY A 310 25.00 0.50 2.23
C GLY A 310 26.20 0.49 1.28
N LEU A 311 27.32 -0.10 1.71
CA LEU A 311 28.51 -0.25 0.86
C LEU A 311 28.26 -1.21 -0.31
N MET A 312 27.50 -2.28 -0.09
CA MET A 312 27.08 -3.20 -1.17
C MET A 312 26.25 -2.47 -2.23
N SER A 313 25.36 -1.56 -1.82
CA SER A 313 24.64 -0.68 -2.76
C SER A 313 25.62 0.19 -3.57
N ASN A 314 26.65 0.77 -2.94
CA ASN A 314 27.67 1.56 -3.65
C ASN A 314 28.53 0.74 -4.61
N CYS A 315 28.80 -0.53 -4.31
CA CYS A 315 29.47 -1.45 -5.23
C CYS A 315 28.64 -1.71 -6.50
N ILE A 316 27.32 -1.63 -6.42
CA ILE A 316 26.41 -1.89 -7.54
C ILE A 316 26.15 -0.61 -8.34
N PHE A 317 25.90 0.51 -7.66
CA PHE A 317 25.44 1.75 -8.27
C PHE A 317 26.51 2.83 -8.37
N ILE A 318 26.40 3.63 -9.43
CA ILE A 318 27.11 4.91 -9.61
C ILE A 318 26.10 5.97 -10.08
N TRP A 319 26.34 7.25 -9.79
CA TRP A 319 25.53 8.34 -10.34
C TRP A 319 25.81 8.54 -11.82
N TYR A 320 24.83 9.04 -12.57
CA TYR A 320 25.07 9.58 -13.91
C TYR A 320 25.94 10.83 -13.78
N GLU A 321 27.07 10.82 -14.49
CA GLU A 321 28.07 11.88 -14.42
C GLU A 321 27.48 13.25 -14.76
N GLU A 322 26.70 13.33 -15.84
CA GLU A 322 26.05 14.57 -16.28
C GLU A 322 25.12 15.17 -15.21
N ASP A 323 24.29 14.33 -14.59
CA ASP A 323 23.36 14.79 -13.55
C ASP A 323 24.13 15.23 -12.30
N PHE A 324 25.16 14.45 -11.92
CA PHE A 324 25.99 14.73 -10.76
C PHE A 324 26.75 16.05 -10.92
N GLN A 325 27.42 16.27 -12.06
CA GLN A 325 28.15 17.49 -12.33
C GLN A 325 27.23 18.71 -12.38
N ARG A 326 26.05 18.57 -12.98
CA ARG A 326 25.05 19.64 -13.02
C ARG A 326 24.52 19.99 -11.62
N PHE A 327 24.28 18.97 -10.79
CA PHE A 327 23.86 19.18 -9.41
C PHE A 327 24.98 19.77 -8.54
N LEU A 328 26.20 19.29 -8.70
CA LEU A 328 27.39 19.81 -8.02
C LEU A 328 27.59 21.29 -8.34
N GLN A 329 27.47 21.70 -9.62
CA GLN A 329 27.53 23.10 -10.02
C GLN A 329 26.42 23.95 -9.38
N SER A 330 25.20 23.41 -9.29
CA SER A 330 24.11 24.08 -8.57
C SER A 330 24.48 24.33 -7.11
N LYS A 331 25.06 23.32 -6.43
CA LYS A 331 25.45 23.44 -5.02
C LYS A 331 26.60 24.43 -4.83
N LYS A 332 27.60 24.43 -5.71
CA LYS A 332 28.68 25.44 -5.72
C LYS A 332 28.13 26.86 -5.74
N ASN A 333 27.22 27.13 -6.68
CA ASN A 333 26.61 28.46 -6.81
C ASN A 333 25.76 28.85 -5.58
N GLU A 334 25.09 27.87 -4.96
CA GLU A 334 24.32 28.08 -3.72
C GLU A 334 25.24 28.47 -2.56
N LEU A 335 26.34 27.73 -2.36
CA LEU A 335 27.32 28.01 -1.31
C LEU A 335 27.98 29.37 -1.50
N THR A 336 28.36 29.71 -2.74
CA THR A 336 28.92 31.04 -3.06
C THR A 336 27.93 32.17 -2.77
N LYS A 337 26.64 32.00 -3.09
CA LYS A 337 25.60 32.99 -2.76
C LYS A 337 25.36 33.14 -1.25
N GLN A 338 25.61 32.08 -0.48
CA GLN A 338 25.53 32.08 0.98
C GLN A 338 26.81 32.61 1.64
N GLY A 339 27.84 32.96 0.86
CA GLY A 339 29.14 33.41 1.38
C GLY A 339 29.97 32.29 2.02
N ILE A 340 29.64 31.02 1.73
CA ILE A 340 30.38 29.87 2.25
C ILE A 340 31.57 29.59 1.34
N HIS A 341 32.78 29.70 1.90
CA HIS A 341 34.02 29.38 1.22
C HIS A 341 34.31 27.87 1.29
N TYR A 342 34.77 27.31 0.16
CA TYR A 342 35.24 25.94 0.03
C TYR A 342 36.52 25.93 -0.81
N ASN A 343 37.41 24.97 -0.56
CA ASN A 343 38.73 24.94 -1.20
C ASN A 343 38.80 23.96 -2.38
N SER A 344 37.86 23.02 -2.45
CA SER A 344 37.82 21.98 -3.47
C SER A 344 36.41 21.50 -3.76
N ASP A 345 36.24 20.78 -4.87
CA ASP A 345 34.99 20.09 -5.19
C ASP A 345 34.64 19.03 -4.17
N GLU A 346 35.64 18.38 -3.55
CA GLU A 346 35.45 17.39 -2.50
C GLU A 346 34.76 17.98 -1.27
N ASP A 347 35.07 19.22 -0.92
CA ASP A 347 34.43 19.92 0.19
C ASP A 347 32.96 20.17 -0.09
N VAL A 348 32.62 20.51 -1.34
CA VAL A 348 31.22 20.68 -1.76
C VAL A 348 30.49 19.34 -1.75
N VAL A 349 31.12 18.26 -2.23
CA VAL A 349 30.54 16.91 -2.22
C VAL A 349 30.17 16.46 -0.80
N LYS A 350 30.98 16.78 0.21
CA LYS A 350 30.66 16.49 1.63
C LYS A 350 29.40 17.19 2.12
N THR A 351 28.99 18.30 1.50
CA THR A 351 27.76 19.03 1.85
C THR A 351 26.50 18.45 1.19
N LEU A 352 26.65 17.56 0.19
CA LEU A 352 25.51 17.02 -0.55
C LEU A 352 24.74 16.02 0.31
N SER A 353 23.46 16.28 0.53
CA SER A 353 22.62 15.31 1.22
C SER A 353 22.23 14.16 0.30
N ARG A 354 22.01 12.99 0.90
CA ARG A 354 21.51 11.79 0.21
C ARG A 354 20.16 12.04 -0.48
N TYR A 355 19.31 12.84 0.18
CA TYR A 355 18.01 13.21 -0.35
C TYR A 355 18.14 14.05 -1.62
N GLU A 356 19.00 15.07 -1.62
CA GLU A 356 19.21 15.90 -2.80
C GLU A 356 19.85 15.10 -3.95
N LEU A 357 20.83 14.24 -3.65
CA LEU A 357 21.43 13.35 -4.66
C LEU A 357 20.38 12.44 -5.29
N ALA A 358 19.55 11.78 -4.49
CA ALA A 358 18.50 10.90 -4.99
C ALA A 358 17.41 11.64 -5.78
N LEU A 359 17.18 12.92 -5.46
CA LEU A 359 16.20 13.76 -6.13
C LEU A 359 16.70 14.29 -7.48
N HIS A 360 17.98 14.65 -7.58
CA HIS A 360 18.53 15.36 -8.72
C HIS A 360 19.43 14.51 -9.63
N CYS A 361 19.97 13.41 -9.12
CA CYS A 361 20.88 12.55 -9.86
C CYS A 361 20.24 11.19 -10.13
N ARG A 362 20.21 10.76 -11.40
CA ARG A 362 19.93 9.35 -11.72
C ARG A 362 21.15 8.52 -11.35
N ARG A 363 20.95 7.24 -11.05
CA ARG A 363 22.03 6.26 -10.89
C ARG A 363 21.98 5.20 -11.99
N LYS A 364 23.07 4.48 -12.16
CA LYS A 364 23.13 3.30 -13.04
C LYS A 364 23.95 2.21 -12.39
N THR A 365 23.77 0.98 -12.82
CA THR A 365 24.66 -0.12 -12.41
C THR A 365 26.03 0.01 -13.08
N ARG A 366 27.10 -0.40 -12.39
CA ARG A 366 28.50 -0.24 -12.85
C ARG A 366 28.94 -1.20 -13.96
N GLY A 367 28.10 -2.17 -14.31
CA GLY A 367 28.46 -3.26 -15.22
C GLY A 367 29.03 -4.47 -14.47
N VAL A 368 29.00 -5.62 -15.13
CA VAL A 368 29.34 -6.91 -14.50
C VAL A 368 30.77 -6.95 -13.93
N PRO A 369 31.82 -6.58 -14.68
CA PRO A 369 33.19 -6.74 -14.19
C PRO A 369 33.46 -5.91 -12.94
N GLU A 370 33.06 -4.64 -12.97
CA GLU A 370 33.33 -3.70 -11.89
C GLU A 370 32.47 -3.98 -10.65
N THR A 371 31.17 -4.29 -10.82
CA THR A 371 30.32 -4.70 -9.70
C THR A 371 30.84 -5.98 -9.05
N THR A 372 31.29 -6.97 -9.84
CA THR A 372 31.82 -8.24 -9.31
C THR A 372 33.10 -8.00 -8.51
N ARG A 373 34.03 -7.21 -9.04
CA ARG A 373 35.29 -6.85 -8.38
C ARG A 373 35.03 -6.15 -7.04
N LEU A 374 34.22 -5.09 -7.05
CA LEU A 374 33.91 -4.29 -5.85
C LEU A 374 33.19 -5.11 -4.77
N LEU A 375 32.24 -5.97 -5.16
CA LEU A 375 31.55 -6.84 -4.20
C LEU A 375 32.49 -7.88 -3.59
N ARG A 376 33.39 -8.47 -4.39
CA ARG A 376 34.40 -9.41 -3.90
C ARG A 376 35.35 -8.75 -2.91
N GLU A 377 35.84 -7.55 -3.22
CA GLU A 377 36.68 -6.74 -2.33
C GLU A 377 35.96 -6.37 -1.04
N LEU A 378 34.68 -5.99 -1.12
CA LEU A 378 33.86 -5.69 0.04
C LEU A 378 33.71 -6.92 0.95
N ILE A 379 33.36 -8.07 0.37
CA ILE A 379 33.23 -9.33 1.12
C ILE A 379 34.57 -9.69 1.78
N GLN A 380 35.68 -9.59 1.07
CA GLN A 380 37.01 -9.86 1.62
C GLN A 380 37.36 -8.91 2.77
N THR A 381 37.07 -7.62 2.62
CA THR A 381 37.30 -6.59 3.64
C THR A 381 36.54 -6.89 4.93
N PHE A 382 35.25 -7.23 4.80
CA PHE A 382 34.38 -7.56 5.94
C PHE A 382 34.55 -9.00 6.44
N SER A 383 35.38 -9.82 5.79
CA SER A 383 35.79 -11.12 6.32
C SER A 383 37.02 -11.03 7.22
N GLY A 384 37.72 -9.89 7.21
CA GLY A 384 38.86 -9.59 8.09
C GLY A 384 38.48 -8.71 9.29
N GLU A 385 39.48 -8.02 9.85
CA GLU A 385 39.33 -7.20 11.06
C GLU A 385 38.32 -6.06 10.93
N LYS A 386 38.20 -5.45 9.74
CA LYS A 386 37.21 -4.39 9.46
C LYS A 386 35.76 -4.88 9.52
N GLY A 387 35.54 -6.20 9.50
CA GLY A 387 34.23 -6.82 9.62
C GLY A 387 33.87 -7.23 11.05
N ARG A 388 34.69 -6.90 12.05
CA ARG A 388 34.41 -7.20 13.45
C ARG A 388 33.82 -5.97 14.15
N ASP A 389 32.83 -6.19 15.02
CA ASP A 389 32.31 -5.12 15.87
C ASP A 389 33.28 -4.77 17.02
N THR A 390 32.88 -3.83 17.89
CA THR A 390 33.68 -3.39 19.04
C THR A 390 33.97 -4.51 20.05
N LEU A 391 33.23 -5.61 20.00
CA LEU A 391 33.41 -6.80 20.85
C LEU A 391 34.17 -7.92 20.11
N GLY A 392 34.65 -7.66 18.88
CA GLY A 392 35.36 -8.63 18.07
C GLY A 392 34.46 -9.65 17.35
N VAL A 393 33.13 -9.49 17.41
CA VAL A 393 32.17 -10.40 16.77
C VAL A 393 32.19 -10.18 15.26
N PRO A 394 32.39 -11.23 14.44
CA PRO A 394 32.44 -11.08 12.99
C PRO A 394 31.05 -10.92 12.38
N LEU A 395 30.90 -9.92 11.51
CA LEU A 395 29.72 -9.72 10.69
C LEU A 395 29.53 -10.89 9.73
N ILE A 396 30.59 -11.29 9.02
CA ILE A 396 30.53 -12.33 8.00
C ILE A 396 30.91 -13.69 8.59
N ASN A 397 30.07 -14.70 8.35
CA ASN A 397 30.49 -16.08 8.51
C ASN A 397 31.21 -16.52 7.23
N SER A 398 32.55 -16.54 7.26
CA SER A 398 33.39 -16.77 6.07
C SER A 398 33.11 -18.10 5.37
N SER A 399 32.83 -19.16 6.13
CA SER A 399 32.53 -20.49 5.57
C SER A 399 31.24 -20.47 4.74
N ARG A 400 30.18 -19.84 5.27
CA ARG A 400 28.89 -19.72 4.61
C ARG A 400 28.94 -18.73 3.45
N MET A 401 29.62 -17.60 3.63
CA MET A 401 29.74 -16.55 2.62
C MET A 401 30.43 -17.03 1.35
N LYS A 402 31.43 -17.91 1.46
CA LYS A 402 32.11 -18.49 0.30
C LYS A 402 31.13 -19.18 -0.65
N GLY A 403 30.31 -20.11 -0.13
CA GLY A 403 29.32 -20.82 -0.95
C GLY A 403 28.20 -19.90 -1.47
N ILE A 404 27.80 -18.89 -0.69
CA ILE A 404 26.81 -17.90 -1.14
C ILE A 404 27.38 -17.08 -2.30
N TRP A 405 28.61 -16.59 -2.19
CA TRP A 405 29.23 -15.79 -3.24
C TRP A 405 29.40 -16.60 -4.53
N GLU A 406 29.90 -17.83 -4.45
CA GLU A 406 30.01 -18.75 -5.60
C GLU A 406 28.65 -18.94 -6.31
N ALA A 407 27.55 -19.01 -5.55
CA ALA A 407 26.20 -19.12 -6.11
C ALA A 407 25.65 -17.79 -6.66
N GLN A 408 25.96 -16.64 -6.04
CA GLN A 408 25.42 -15.34 -6.41
C GLN A 408 26.22 -14.61 -7.49
N GLU A 409 27.51 -14.88 -7.64
CA GLU A 409 28.41 -14.20 -8.59
C GLU A 409 27.88 -14.25 -10.03
N ARG A 410 27.39 -15.41 -10.48
CA ARG A 410 26.76 -15.57 -11.81
C ARG A 410 25.54 -14.68 -12.03
N HIS A 411 24.87 -14.25 -10.96
CA HIS A 411 23.69 -13.41 -11.01
C HIS A 411 24.01 -11.92 -11.03
N ILE A 412 25.28 -11.52 -10.93
CA ILE A 412 25.68 -10.11 -11.09
C ILE A 412 25.33 -9.58 -12.48
N ALA A 413 25.35 -10.43 -13.50
CA ALA A 413 24.83 -10.10 -14.84
C ALA A 413 23.32 -9.84 -14.86
N CYS A 414 22.57 -10.49 -13.97
CA CYS A 414 21.10 -10.42 -13.92
C CYS A 414 20.57 -9.16 -13.25
N ILE A 415 21.41 -8.41 -12.52
CA ILE A 415 21.03 -7.18 -11.81
C ILE A 415 21.40 -5.90 -12.58
N GLN A 416 22.10 -6.00 -13.70
CA GLN A 416 22.55 -4.83 -14.45
C GLN A 416 21.39 -4.16 -15.18
N ASP A 417 21.43 -2.83 -15.23
CA ASP A 417 20.48 -2.03 -15.98
C ASP A 417 20.45 -2.49 -17.44
N PRO A 418 19.25 -2.77 -17.99
CA PRO A 418 19.15 -3.16 -19.38
C PRO A 418 19.38 -1.96 -20.32
N PRO A 419 20.01 -2.19 -21.48
CA PRO A 419 20.32 -1.12 -22.40
C PRO A 419 19.04 -0.53 -23.01
N GLY A 420 19.00 0.80 -23.14
CA GLY A 420 17.94 1.50 -23.87
C GLY A 420 16.61 1.67 -23.12
N ILE A 421 16.51 1.23 -21.86
CA ILE A 421 15.26 1.32 -21.07
C ILE A 421 15.39 2.36 -19.96
N SER A 422 14.44 3.30 -19.88
CA SER A 422 14.44 4.33 -18.85
C SER A 422 13.90 3.80 -17.52
N LEU A 423 14.77 3.69 -16.51
CA LEU A 423 14.39 3.27 -15.15
C LEU A 423 13.97 4.43 -14.23
N TYR A 424 13.77 5.63 -14.78
CA TYR A 424 13.48 6.85 -14.03
C TYR A 424 12.27 7.57 -14.60
N ASN A 425 11.46 8.13 -13.71
CA ASN A 425 10.40 9.06 -14.06
C ASN A 425 10.85 10.49 -13.71
N ARG A 426 10.76 11.40 -14.69
CA ARG A 426 10.97 12.83 -14.43
C ARG A 426 9.76 13.36 -13.68
N THR A 427 9.96 13.84 -12.46
CA THR A 427 8.89 14.35 -11.58
C THR A 427 8.72 15.85 -11.68
N GLY A 428 9.71 16.56 -12.22
CA GLY A 428 9.65 18.00 -12.44
C GLY A 428 11.02 18.62 -12.67
N SER A 429 11.11 19.91 -12.39
CA SER A 429 12.36 20.65 -12.31
C SER A 429 12.26 21.73 -11.24
N THR A 430 13.39 22.09 -10.65
CA THR A 430 13.48 23.14 -9.64
C THR A 430 14.55 24.16 -10.01
N LYS A 431 14.41 25.37 -9.48
CA LYS A 431 15.42 26.43 -9.54
C LYS A 431 16.30 26.35 -8.30
N LYS A 432 17.57 26.00 -8.48
CA LYS A 432 18.53 25.87 -7.37
C LYS A 432 19.90 26.37 -7.78
N GLY A 433 20.55 27.18 -6.94
CA GLY A 433 21.90 27.69 -7.20
C GLY A 433 22.02 28.44 -8.54
N GLY A 434 20.99 29.16 -8.97
CA GLY A 434 20.99 29.84 -10.29
C GLY A 434 20.85 28.91 -11.51
N ILE A 435 20.64 27.62 -11.32
CA ILE A 435 20.20 26.70 -12.38
C ILE A 435 18.67 26.66 -12.36
N ASP A 436 18.03 27.20 -13.39
CA ASP A 436 16.57 27.37 -13.46
C ASP A 436 15.80 26.08 -13.73
N GLN A 437 16.45 25.08 -14.35
CA GLN A 437 15.84 23.80 -14.71
C GLN A 437 16.68 22.61 -14.21
N LEU A 438 16.99 22.58 -12.91
CA LEU A 438 17.59 21.40 -12.32
C LEU A 438 16.55 20.28 -12.27
N GLN A 439 16.82 19.16 -12.93
CA GLN A 439 15.86 18.07 -13.06
C GLN A 439 15.57 17.42 -11.71
N MET A 440 14.31 17.02 -11.52
CA MET A 440 13.90 16.14 -10.43
C MET A 440 13.49 14.80 -11.03
N CYS A 441 14.04 13.72 -10.48
CA CYS A 441 13.74 12.35 -10.87
C CYS A 441 13.19 11.58 -9.68
N SER A 442 12.33 10.62 -9.97
CA SER A 442 12.03 9.52 -9.07
C SER A 442 12.50 8.23 -9.73
N TRP A 443 13.05 7.35 -8.93
CA TRP A 443 13.36 6.03 -9.42
C TRP A 443 12.11 5.17 -9.48
N ILE A 444 12.01 4.35 -10.51
CA ILE A 444 10.90 3.42 -10.63
C ILE A 444 11.04 2.39 -9.48
N ASN A 445 10.08 2.42 -8.55
CA ASN A 445 10.11 1.70 -7.27
C ASN A 445 9.99 0.16 -7.38
N VAL A 446 10.21 -0.38 -8.58
CA VAL A 446 10.23 -1.81 -8.85
C VAL A 446 11.48 -2.49 -8.28
N VAL A 447 12.49 -1.72 -7.91
CA VAL A 447 13.59 -2.20 -7.07
C VAL A 447 13.61 -1.31 -5.82
N GLY A 448 13.83 -1.88 -4.63
CA GLY A 448 13.54 -1.20 -3.37
C GLY A 448 14.28 0.14 -3.14
N LYS A 449 13.84 0.90 -2.13
CA LYS A 449 14.64 2.02 -1.58
C LYS A 449 15.91 1.45 -0.97
N PHE A 450 17.02 1.51 -1.71
CA PHE A 450 18.28 0.96 -1.21
C PHE A 450 18.83 1.80 -0.06
N PRO A 451 19.45 1.16 0.94
CA PRO A 451 20.21 1.87 1.95
C PRO A 451 21.35 2.63 1.26
N PHE A 452 21.39 3.93 1.48
CA PHE A 452 22.55 4.74 1.15
C PHE A 452 23.70 4.35 2.09
N ALA A 453 24.92 4.25 1.56
CA ALA A 453 26.10 4.03 2.39
C ALA A 453 26.23 5.11 3.49
N PRO A 454 26.71 4.73 4.68
CA PRO A 454 27.22 5.70 5.64
C PRO A 454 28.50 6.32 5.09
N GLU A 455 28.37 7.56 4.63
CA GLU A 455 29.41 8.45 4.07
C GLU A 455 30.15 7.89 2.82
N PRO A 456 30.53 8.77 1.87
CA PRO A 456 31.49 8.36 0.86
C PRO A 456 32.85 8.18 1.54
N VAL A 457 33.22 6.94 1.82
CA VAL A 457 34.63 6.59 2.01
C VAL A 457 35.28 6.68 0.62
N TYR A 458 35.57 7.91 0.20
CA TYR A 458 36.60 8.12 -0.80
C TYR A 458 37.87 7.51 -0.22
N SER A 459 38.50 6.67 -1.04
CA SER A 459 39.80 6.03 -0.80
C SER A 459 40.71 6.85 0.12
N ARG A 460 41.09 6.27 1.24
CA ARG A 460 42.43 6.46 1.80
C ARG A 460 43.28 5.29 1.37
#